data_AF-A0A9P7C793-F1
#
_entry.id   AF-A0A9P7C793-F1
#
_cell.length_a   1.000
_cell.length_b   1.000
_cell.length_c   1.000
_cell.angle_alpha   90.00
_cell.angle_beta   90.00
_cell.angle_gamma   90.00
#
_symmetry.space_group_name_H-M   'P 1'
#
loop_
_entity.id
_entity.type
_entity.pdbx_description
1 polymer ?
#
loop_
_entity_poly.entity_id
_entity_poly.type
_entity_poly.pdbx_seq_one_letter_code
_entity_poly.pdbx_strand_id
1 'polypeptide(L)'
;MYNITLFDLHLLALNQKLDSKRTIKSWFNLTKADLNVWVNNDWFPTELALGSLNKTWTFYAFLLSHEASIDPTSVNQAQPFVAFNVVQSPPVPIVIDKTPQQWIIALVVIASVSVVLMVGAMAWYWTRKKMQKKSRLSKPDAMLIAEKFREVMSASDMAAAKRNEKIAQDVLQKQLQSEVGASIIDIKQSGPSNLK
;
A
#
# COMPACT_ATOMS: atom_id res chain seq x y z
N MET A 1 30.58 66.11 -17.05
CA MET A 1 30.41 64.64 -17.06
C MET A 1 30.81 64.15 -15.68
N TYR A 2 29.87 63.64 -14.88
CA TYR A 2 30.16 63.24 -13.49
C TYR A 2 31.03 61.97 -13.50
N ASN A 3 32.08 61.94 -12.69
CA ASN A 3 32.86 60.71 -12.49
C ASN A 3 32.06 59.78 -11.57
N ILE A 4 31.28 58.88 -12.19
CA ILE A 4 30.34 57.99 -11.49
C ILE A 4 31.02 57.04 -10.50
N THR A 5 32.34 56.82 -10.60
CA THR A 5 33.07 55.95 -9.67
C THR A 5 33.21 56.54 -8.27
N LEU A 6 32.95 57.85 -8.11
CA LEU A 6 33.02 58.55 -6.83
C LEU A 6 31.66 58.59 -6.10
N PHE A 7 30.62 58.00 -6.68
CA PHE A 7 29.28 58.08 -6.15
C PHE A 7 28.60 56.71 -6.05
N ASP A 8 27.78 56.58 -5.02
CA ASP A 8 26.83 55.51 -4.84
C ASP A 8 25.43 56.01 -5.20
N LEU A 9 24.62 55.14 -5.81
CA LEU A 9 23.24 55.44 -6.17
C LEU A 9 22.31 54.85 -5.11
N HIS A 10 21.47 55.70 -4.53
CA HIS A 10 20.48 55.29 -3.53
C HIS A 10 19.08 55.59 -4.02
N LEU A 11 18.23 54.57 -4.05
CA LEU A 11 16.82 54.69 -4.36
C LEU A 11 16.00 54.73 -3.08
N LEU A 12 15.22 55.79 -2.91
CA LEU A 12 14.42 56.04 -1.72
C LEU A 12 12.92 56.14 -2.06
N ALA A 13 12.11 55.58 -1.17
CA ALA A 13 10.66 55.77 -1.10
C ALA A 13 10.35 56.85 -0.06
N LEU A 14 9.41 57.74 -0.39
CA LEU A 14 8.79 58.61 0.59
C LEU A 14 7.45 58.04 1.06
N ASN A 15 7.31 57.85 2.36
CA ASN A 15 6.02 57.62 2.97
C ASN A 15 5.41 58.94 3.45
N GLN A 16 4.55 59.54 2.62
CA GLN A 16 3.90 60.82 2.92
C GLN A 16 3.04 60.80 4.20
N LYS A 17 2.57 59.63 4.65
CA LYS A 17 1.73 59.54 5.86
C LYS A 17 2.52 59.62 7.16
N LEU A 18 3.76 59.14 7.13
CA LEU A 18 4.63 59.00 8.30
C LEU A 18 5.82 59.95 8.26
N ASP A 19 5.88 60.81 7.23
CA ASP A 19 7.04 61.63 6.86
C ASP A 19 8.37 60.86 6.95
N SER A 20 8.32 59.57 6.60
CA SER A 20 9.44 58.66 6.75
C SER A 20 10.03 58.33 5.39
N LYS A 21 11.36 58.36 5.33
CA LYS A 21 12.13 57.96 4.15
C LYS A 21 12.65 56.55 4.37
N ARG A 22 12.53 55.73 3.32
CA ARG A 22 13.05 54.37 3.32
C ARG A 22 13.93 54.16 2.11
N THR A 23 15.14 53.68 2.33
CA THR A 23 15.99 53.18 1.25
C THR A 23 15.46 51.84 0.75
N ILE A 24 15.17 51.76 -0.55
CA ILE A 24 14.68 50.56 -1.23
C ILE A 24 15.86 49.73 -1.71
N LYS A 25 16.81 50.39 -2.35
CA LYS A 25 17.98 49.77 -2.94
C LYS A 25 19.13 50.78 -3.02
N SER A 26 20.34 50.27 -2.82
CA SER A 26 21.57 51.02 -2.99
C SER A 26 22.48 50.27 -3.95
N TRP A 27 23.14 50.98 -4.84
CA TRP A 27 24.20 50.47 -5.68
C TRP A 27 25.48 51.18 -5.31
N PHE A 28 26.45 50.40 -4.85
CA PHE A 28 27.73 50.90 -4.39
C PHE A 28 28.79 50.73 -5.48
N ASN A 29 29.77 51.63 -5.51
CA ASN A 29 30.95 51.54 -6.36
C ASN A 29 30.60 51.32 -7.84
N LEU A 30 29.87 52.29 -8.40
CA LEU A 30 29.32 52.25 -9.76
C LEU A 30 30.43 52.26 -10.81
N THR A 31 30.90 51.07 -11.20
CA THR A 31 31.89 50.87 -12.26
C THR A 31 31.25 50.59 -13.63
N LYS A 32 29.96 50.23 -13.65
CA LYS A 32 29.17 49.93 -14.85
C LYS A 32 27.77 50.52 -14.73
N ALA A 33 27.15 50.83 -15.87
CA ALA A 33 25.80 51.39 -15.93
C ALA A 33 24.67 50.34 -15.84
N ASP A 34 24.96 49.09 -15.46
CA ASP A 34 23.94 48.06 -15.32
C ASP A 34 23.21 48.21 -13.98
N LEU A 35 22.14 49.01 -14.00
CA LEU A 35 21.31 49.35 -12.84
C LEU A 35 19.94 48.65 -12.87
N ASN A 36 19.82 47.59 -13.66
CA ASN A 36 18.55 46.89 -13.83
C ASN A 36 18.04 46.32 -12.51
N VAL A 37 16.75 46.58 -12.22
CA VAL A 37 16.09 46.03 -11.05
C VAL A 37 14.61 45.81 -11.34
N TRP A 38 14.09 44.69 -10.85
CA TRP A 38 12.68 44.38 -10.91
C TRP A 38 11.94 45.04 -9.74
N VAL A 39 10.86 45.74 -10.08
CA VAL A 39 9.94 46.31 -9.08
C VAL A 39 9.15 45.16 -8.46
N ASN A 40 9.17 45.07 -7.14
CA ASN A 40 8.38 44.10 -6.37
C ASN A 40 7.52 44.81 -5.31
N ASN A 41 6.72 44.05 -4.57
CA ASN A 41 5.81 44.61 -3.56
C ASN A 41 6.56 45.33 -2.41
N ASP A 42 7.81 44.97 -2.14
CA ASP A 42 8.59 45.53 -1.03
C ASP A 42 9.01 46.99 -1.26
N TRP A 43 8.96 47.47 -2.51
CA TRP A 43 9.23 48.85 -2.87
C TRP A 43 8.18 49.82 -2.32
N PHE A 44 6.95 49.33 -2.15
CA PHE A 44 5.84 50.17 -1.77
C PHE A 44 5.76 50.31 -0.24
N PRO A 45 5.57 51.53 0.30
CA PRO A 45 5.42 51.73 1.74
C PRO A 45 4.19 51.06 2.36
N THR A 46 3.14 50.81 1.56
CA THR A 46 1.92 50.15 2.01
C THR A 46 1.39 49.21 0.93
N GLU A 47 0.90 48.04 1.33
CA GLU A 47 0.16 47.14 0.45
C GLU A 47 -1.22 47.70 0.09
N LEU A 48 -1.74 47.29 -1.06
CA LEU A 48 -3.09 47.65 -1.53
C LEU A 48 -4.08 46.53 -1.19
N ALA A 49 -5.25 46.93 -0.72
CA ALA A 49 -6.36 45.99 -0.48
C ALA A 49 -6.92 45.45 -1.81
N LEU A 50 -7.48 44.24 -1.75
CA LEU A 50 -8.18 43.64 -2.90
C LEU A 50 -9.35 44.56 -3.34
N GLY A 51 -9.42 44.84 -4.64
CA GLY A 51 -10.47 45.70 -5.21
C GLY A 51 -10.25 47.21 -4.99
N SER A 52 -9.12 47.63 -4.42
CA SER A 52 -8.76 49.05 -4.34
C SER A 52 -8.31 49.61 -5.70
N LEU A 53 -8.34 50.94 -5.84
CA LEU A 53 -7.81 51.62 -7.02
C LEU A 53 -6.28 51.57 -7.05
N ASN A 54 -5.70 51.68 -8.26
CA ASN A 54 -4.27 51.85 -8.45
C ASN A 54 -3.75 53.04 -7.64
N LYS A 55 -2.56 52.89 -7.06
CA LYS A 55 -1.91 53.94 -6.30
C LYS A 55 -0.55 54.27 -6.92
N THR A 56 -0.31 55.55 -7.16
CA THR A 56 0.97 56.03 -7.69
C THR A 56 1.87 56.46 -6.53
N TRP A 57 3.14 56.07 -6.62
CA TRP A 57 4.19 56.43 -5.68
C TRP A 57 5.31 57.16 -6.38
N THR A 58 5.88 58.17 -5.72
CA THR A 58 7.06 58.88 -6.20
C THR A 58 8.30 58.35 -5.50
N PHE A 59 9.27 57.95 -6.30
CA PHE A 59 10.56 57.45 -5.85
C PHE A 59 11.67 58.40 -6.28
N TYR A 60 12.70 58.50 -5.45
CA TYR A 60 13.80 59.43 -5.64
C TYR A 60 15.12 58.68 -5.66
N ALA A 61 15.92 58.94 -6.68
CA ALA A 61 17.28 58.47 -6.76
C ALA A 61 18.24 59.60 -6.37
N PHE A 62 19.19 59.31 -5.49
CA PHE A 62 20.24 60.24 -5.06
C PHE A 62 21.61 59.67 -5.39
N LEU A 63 22.51 60.53 -5.85
CA LEU A 63 23.93 60.22 -5.96
C LEU A 63 24.65 60.80 -4.75
N LEU A 64 25.20 59.93 -3.91
CA LEU A 64 25.93 60.32 -2.70
C LEU A 64 27.39 59.92 -2.85
N SER A 65 28.30 60.75 -2.35
CA SER A 65 29.73 60.43 -2.38
C SER A 65 30.00 59.23 -1.47
N HIS A 66 30.71 58.22 -1.98
CA HIS A 66 31.07 57.04 -1.17
C HIS A 66 32.04 57.38 -0.02
N GLU A 67 32.76 58.51 -0.12
CA GLU A 67 33.70 58.96 0.93
C GLU A 67 32.99 59.70 2.06
N ALA A 68 31.81 60.25 1.78
CA ALA A 68 31.01 60.92 2.79
C ALA A 68 30.07 59.88 3.41
N SER A 69 30.27 59.56 4.69
CA SER A 69 29.36 58.70 5.46
C SER A 69 28.04 59.43 5.74
N ILE A 70 27.27 59.70 4.69
CA ILE A 70 25.97 60.36 4.74
C ILE A 70 24.90 59.27 4.77
N ASP A 71 24.02 59.32 5.76
CA ASP A 71 22.82 58.49 5.76
C ASP A 71 21.91 58.92 4.59
N PRO A 72 21.59 58.03 3.61
CA PRO A 72 20.74 58.38 2.48
C PRO A 72 19.37 58.92 2.90
N THR A 73 18.84 58.48 4.04
CA THR A 73 17.52 58.92 4.54
C THR A 73 17.52 60.34 5.10
N SER A 74 18.69 60.88 5.43
CA SER A 74 18.85 62.25 5.93
C SER A 74 18.82 63.32 4.83
N VAL A 75 18.97 62.92 3.55
CA VAL A 75 19.14 63.84 2.42
C VAL A 75 17.87 64.63 2.10
N ASN A 76 18.02 65.92 1.77
CA ASN A 76 16.90 66.79 1.41
C ASN A 76 16.30 66.38 0.04
N GLN A 77 14.98 66.20 0.00
CA GLN A 77 14.23 65.80 -1.19
C GLN A 77 14.12 66.90 -2.26
N ALA A 78 14.57 68.12 -1.97
CA ALA A 78 14.56 69.23 -2.93
C ALA A 78 15.58 69.05 -4.06
N GLN A 79 16.55 68.13 -3.92
CA GLN A 79 17.63 67.94 -4.90
C GLN A 79 17.89 66.45 -5.20
N PRO A 80 16.89 65.70 -5.72
CA PRO A 80 17.13 64.35 -6.19
C PRO A 80 17.93 64.39 -7.50
N PHE A 81 18.71 63.34 -7.75
CA PHE A 81 19.32 63.14 -9.06
C PHE A 81 18.26 62.81 -10.11
N VAL A 82 17.31 61.93 -9.75
CA VAL A 82 16.14 61.58 -10.57
C VAL A 82 14.93 61.37 -9.66
N ALA A 83 13.76 61.85 -10.09
CA ALA A 83 12.47 61.52 -9.50
C ALA A 83 11.61 60.81 -10.54
N PHE A 84 10.96 59.71 -10.15
CA PHE A 84 10.09 58.96 -11.05
C PHE A 84 8.88 58.39 -10.34
N ASN A 85 7.82 58.14 -11.10
CA ASN A 85 6.56 57.62 -10.58
C ASN A 85 6.40 56.15 -10.94
N VAL A 86 5.94 55.35 -10.00
CA VAL A 86 5.62 53.93 -10.20
C VAL A 86 4.20 53.68 -9.72
N VAL A 87 3.45 52.94 -10.52
CA VAL A 87 2.07 52.57 -10.20
C VAL A 87 2.05 51.21 -9.52
N GLN A 88 1.46 51.16 -8.33
CA GLN A 88 1.10 49.94 -7.64
C GLN A 88 -0.31 49.55 -8.03
N SER A 89 -0.47 48.35 -8.58
CA SER A 89 -1.77 47.77 -8.89
C SER A 89 -2.28 46.93 -7.72
N PRO A 90 -3.61 46.85 -7.50
CA PRO A 90 -4.18 45.98 -6.48
C PRO A 90 -3.83 44.52 -6.78
N PRO A 91 -3.75 43.66 -5.75
CA PRO A 91 -3.48 42.24 -5.95
C PRO A 91 -4.57 41.64 -6.84
N VAL A 92 -4.17 40.90 -7.88
CA VAL A 92 -5.10 40.14 -8.71
C VAL A 92 -5.59 38.96 -7.87
N PRO A 93 -6.90 38.73 -7.74
CA PRO A 93 -7.40 37.56 -7.04
C PRO A 93 -6.88 36.31 -7.76
N ILE A 94 -6.09 35.50 -7.04
CA ILE A 94 -5.72 34.18 -7.52
C ILE A 94 -7.00 33.35 -7.47
N VAL A 95 -7.68 33.22 -8.60
CA VAL A 95 -8.73 32.22 -8.77
C VAL A 95 -8.01 30.88 -8.74
N ILE A 96 -7.92 30.28 -7.56
CA ILE A 96 -7.55 28.87 -7.44
C ILE A 96 -8.73 28.12 -8.01
N ASP A 97 -8.69 27.87 -9.31
CA ASP A 97 -9.59 26.97 -9.98
C ASP A 97 -9.26 25.59 -9.41
N LYS A 98 -9.95 25.21 -8.32
CA LYS A 98 -9.95 23.83 -7.84
C LYS A 98 -10.65 23.02 -8.92
N THR A 99 -9.92 22.67 -9.97
CA THR A 99 -10.38 21.68 -10.93
C THR A 99 -10.84 20.47 -10.13
N PRO A 100 -12.10 20.04 -10.22
CA PRO A 100 -12.64 19.01 -9.35
C PRO A 100 -12.12 17.64 -9.81
N GLN A 101 -10.82 17.36 -9.70
CA GLN A 101 -10.23 16.06 -10.06
C GLN A 101 -10.63 14.94 -9.08
N GLN A 102 -11.42 15.26 -8.05
CA GLN A 102 -11.91 14.28 -7.09
C GLN A 102 -12.77 13.18 -7.76
N TRP A 103 -13.53 13.51 -8.82
CA TRP A 103 -14.32 12.50 -9.54
C TRP A 103 -13.44 11.53 -10.33
N ILE A 104 -12.30 11.99 -10.87
CA ILE A 104 -11.35 11.14 -11.61
C ILE A 104 -10.71 10.14 -10.66
N ILE A 105 -10.27 10.59 -9.49
CA ILE A 105 -9.69 9.72 -8.46
C ILE A 105 -10.70 8.66 -8.03
N ALA A 106 -11.98 9.04 -7.82
CA ALA A 106 -13.03 8.10 -7.46
C ALA A 106 -13.25 7.01 -8.52
N LEU A 107 -13.24 7.37 -9.81
CA LEU A 107 -13.38 6.38 -10.90
C LEU A 107 -12.21 5.40 -10.97
N VAL A 108 -10.98 5.88 -10.76
CA VAL A 108 -9.78 5.00 -10.75
C VAL A 108 -9.85 3.98 -9.61
N VAL A 109 -10.34 4.39 -8.44
CA VAL A 109 -10.50 3.49 -7.28
C VAL A 109 -11.57 2.42 -7.58
N ILE A 110 -12.73 2.82 -8.12
CA ILE A 110 -13.81 1.88 -8.47
C ILE A 110 -13.34 0.86 -9.51
N ALA A 111 -12.62 1.31 -10.55
CA ALA A 111 -12.07 0.43 -11.57
C ALA A 111 -11.07 -0.57 -10.98
N SER A 112 -10.18 -0.12 -10.10
CA SER A 112 -9.17 -0.97 -9.45
C SER A 112 -9.82 -2.06 -8.58
N VAL A 113 -10.82 -1.70 -7.77
CA VAL A 113 -11.55 -2.66 -6.92
C VAL A 113 -12.30 -3.70 -7.76
N SER A 114 -12.89 -3.27 -8.88
CA SER A 114 -13.61 -4.16 -9.79
C SER A 114 -12.70 -5.24 -10.40
N VAL A 115 -11.47 -4.87 -10.77
CA VAL A 115 -10.48 -5.82 -11.31
C VAL A 115 -10.07 -6.85 -10.27
N VAL A 116 -9.82 -6.43 -9.02
CA VAL A 116 -9.44 -7.34 -7.92
C VAL A 116 -10.55 -8.36 -7.64
N LEU A 117 -11.81 -7.92 -7.62
CA LEU A 117 -12.96 -8.81 -7.46
C LEU A 117 -13.08 -9.81 -8.61
N MET A 118 -12.87 -9.36 -9.85
CA MET A 118 -12.95 -10.23 -11.03
C MET A 118 -11.86 -11.30 -11.03
N VAL A 119 -10.62 -10.95 -10.69
CA VAL A 119 -9.51 -11.92 -10.57
C VAL A 119 -9.76 -12.91 -9.43
N GLY A 120 -10.26 -12.43 -8.28
CA GLY A 120 -10.61 -13.30 -7.15
C GLY A 120 -11.71 -14.31 -7.51
N ALA A 121 -12.79 -13.85 -8.14
CA ALA A 121 -13.88 -14.72 -8.59
C ALA A 121 -13.40 -15.74 -9.64
N MET A 122 -12.54 -15.32 -10.57
CA MET A 122 -11.96 -16.19 -11.59
C MET A 122 -11.09 -17.28 -10.96
N ALA A 123 -10.18 -16.91 -10.05
CA ALA A 123 -9.33 -17.87 -9.34
C ALA A 123 -10.17 -18.88 -8.51
N TRP A 124 -11.21 -18.40 -7.83
CA TRP A 124 -12.13 -19.26 -7.08
C TRP A 124 -12.91 -20.22 -7.99
N TYR A 125 -13.42 -19.74 -9.13
CA TYR A 125 -14.13 -20.58 -10.09
C TYR A 125 -13.24 -21.69 -10.66
N TRP A 126 -12.00 -21.37 -11.03
CA TRP A 126 -11.04 -22.33 -11.58
C TRP A 126 -10.63 -23.39 -10.57
N THR A 127 -10.35 -23.00 -9.32
CA THR A 127 -10.02 -23.95 -8.25
C THR A 127 -11.17 -24.89 -7.94
N ARG A 128 -12.41 -24.38 -7.87
CA ARG A 128 -13.61 -25.19 -7.65
C ARG A 128 -13.84 -26.20 -8.78
N LYS A 129 -13.66 -25.80 -10.04
CA LYS A 129 -13.80 -26.69 -11.21
C LYS A 129 -12.71 -27.78 -11.24
N LYS A 130 -11.49 -27.45 -10.79
CA LYS A 130 -10.39 -28.44 -10.68
C LYS A 130 -10.67 -29.50 -9.63
N MET A 131 -11.30 -29.14 -8.51
CA MET A 131 -11.69 -30.11 -7.48
C MET A 131 -12.82 -31.05 -7.94
N GLN A 132 -13.79 -30.53 -8.70
CA GLN A 132 -14.87 -31.34 -9.30
C GLN A 132 -14.36 -32.38 -10.32
N LYS A 133 -13.25 -32.11 -11.01
CA LYS A 133 -12.63 -33.08 -11.92
C LYS A 133 -11.82 -34.16 -11.19
N LYS A 134 -11.37 -33.90 -9.96
CA LYS A 134 -10.59 -34.85 -9.15
C LYS A 134 -11.46 -35.78 -8.29
N SER A 135 -12.76 -35.54 -8.17
CA SER A 135 -13.69 -36.38 -7.41
C SER A 135 -14.33 -37.52 -8.21
N ARG A 136 -13.91 -37.73 -9.46
CA ARG A 136 -14.12 -39.03 -10.13
C ARG A 136 -13.00 -39.96 -9.72
N LEU A 137 -13.14 -40.54 -8.53
CA LEU A 137 -12.46 -41.77 -8.16
C LEU A 137 -12.56 -42.72 -9.36
N SER A 138 -11.40 -43.07 -9.90
CA SER A 138 -11.26 -43.93 -11.06
C SER A 138 -12.06 -45.21 -10.79
N LYS A 139 -13.21 -45.35 -11.45
CA LYS A 139 -14.04 -46.57 -11.38
C LYS A 139 -13.24 -47.89 -11.48
N PRO A 140 -12.15 -47.99 -12.27
CA PRO A 140 -11.35 -49.22 -12.28
C PRO A 140 -10.64 -49.53 -10.95
N ASP A 141 -10.17 -48.53 -10.20
CA ASP A 141 -9.46 -48.80 -8.93
C ASP A 141 -10.42 -49.19 -7.81
N ALA A 142 -11.59 -48.56 -7.72
CA ALA A 142 -12.61 -48.93 -6.74
C ALA A 142 -13.15 -50.36 -7.00
N MET A 143 -13.28 -50.74 -8.27
CA MET A 143 -13.69 -52.09 -8.66
C MET A 143 -12.58 -53.12 -8.35
N LEU A 144 -11.31 -52.78 -8.61
CA LEU A 144 -10.18 -53.66 -8.33
C LEU A 144 -9.99 -53.89 -6.81
N ILE A 145 -10.21 -52.86 -6.01
CA ILE A 145 -10.24 -52.97 -4.55
C ILE A 145 -11.42 -53.85 -4.10
N ALA A 146 -12.61 -53.64 -4.64
CA ALA A 146 -13.78 -54.49 -4.32
C ALA A 146 -13.58 -55.96 -4.71
N GLU A 147 -12.97 -56.22 -5.87
CA GLU A 147 -12.64 -57.58 -6.34
C GLU A 147 -11.64 -58.25 -5.39
N LYS A 148 -10.60 -57.52 -4.95
CA LYS A 148 -9.62 -58.03 -3.99
C LYS A 148 -10.21 -58.33 -2.63
N PHE A 149 -11.10 -57.47 -2.12
CA PHE A 149 -11.82 -57.75 -0.88
C PHE A 149 -12.76 -58.96 -1.01
N ARG A 150 -13.44 -59.11 -2.16
CA ARG A 150 -14.31 -60.26 -2.44
C ARG A 150 -13.52 -61.58 -2.52
N GLU A 151 -12.35 -61.55 -3.14
CA GLU A 151 -11.44 -62.70 -3.24
C GLU A 151 -10.95 -63.15 -1.86
N VAL A 152 -10.54 -62.22 -0.99
CA VAL A 152 -10.09 -62.53 0.38
C VAL A 152 -11.21 -63.11 1.23
N MET A 153 -12.42 -62.55 1.15
CA MET A 153 -13.58 -63.08 1.88
C MET A 153 -13.96 -64.48 1.40
N SER A 154 -14.00 -64.71 0.09
CA SER A 154 -14.30 -66.04 -0.47
C SER A 154 -13.28 -67.10 -0.07
N ALA A 155 -11.98 -66.75 -0.07
CA ALA A 155 -10.93 -67.66 0.40
C ALA A 155 -11.04 -67.94 1.90
N SER A 156 -11.41 -66.93 2.70
CA SER A 156 -11.64 -67.08 4.15
C SER A 156 -12.83 -67.99 4.43
N ASP A 157 -13.95 -67.82 3.72
CA ASP A 157 -15.15 -68.64 3.87
C ASP A 157 -14.89 -70.09 3.48
N MET A 158 -14.14 -70.35 2.40
CA MET A 158 -13.75 -71.70 2.02
C MET A 158 -12.81 -72.35 3.04
N ALA A 159 -11.88 -71.59 3.63
CA ALA A 159 -11.01 -72.10 4.68
C ALA A 159 -11.78 -72.42 5.98
N ALA A 160 -12.75 -71.57 6.35
CA ALA A 160 -13.64 -71.80 7.48
C ALA A 160 -14.54 -73.02 7.26
N ALA A 161 -15.13 -73.17 6.07
CA ALA A 161 -15.94 -74.33 5.71
C ALA A 161 -15.15 -75.64 5.80
N LYS A 162 -13.94 -75.68 5.22
CA LYS A 162 -13.06 -76.86 5.28
C LYS A 162 -12.63 -77.21 6.71
N ARG A 163 -12.41 -76.19 7.55
CA ARG A 163 -12.11 -76.39 8.98
C ARG A 163 -13.28 -77.02 9.72
N ASN A 164 -14.50 -76.54 9.46
CA ASN A 164 -15.71 -77.08 10.09
C ASN A 164 -16.01 -78.51 9.63
N GLU A 165 -15.80 -78.83 8.35
CA GLU A 165 -15.91 -80.21 7.84
C GLU A 165 -14.89 -81.14 8.51
N LYS A 166 -13.64 -80.69 8.67
CA LYS A 166 -12.62 -81.47 9.39
C LYS A 166 -12.98 -81.70 10.85
N ILE A 167 -13.53 -80.68 11.53
CA ILE A 167 -14.01 -80.83 12.92
C ILE A 167 -15.19 -81.80 12.98
N ALA A 168 -16.13 -81.72 12.04
CA ALA A 168 -17.26 -82.65 11.98
C ALA A 168 -16.80 -84.09 11.74
N GLN A 169 -15.82 -84.32 10.86
CA GLN A 169 -15.23 -85.64 10.65
C GLN A 169 -14.49 -86.15 11.89
N ASP A 170 -13.72 -85.31 12.59
CA ASP A 170 -13.01 -85.70 13.82
C ASP A 170 -14.00 -86.06 14.95
N VAL A 171 -15.11 -85.33 15.06
CA VAL A 171 -16.19 -85.66 16.01
C VAL A 171 -16.86 -86.98 15.66
N LEU A 172 -17.19 -87.21 14.38
CA LEU A 172 -17.76 -88.49 13.93
C LEU A 172 -16.79 -89.66 14.15
N GLN A 173 -15.51 -89.47 13.87
CA GLN A 173 -14.49 -90.49 14.11
C GLN A 173 -14.33 -90.80 15.60
N LYS A 174 -14.37 -89.78 16.47
CA LYS A 174 -14.36 -89.97 17.93
C LYS A 174 -15.61 -90.70 18.43
N GLN A 175 -16.78 -90.43 17.88
CA GLN A 175 -18.00 -91.18 18.23
C GLN A 175 -17.91 -92.64 17.79
N LEU A 176 -17.46 -92.90 16.56
CA LEU A 176 -17.25 -94.26 16.07
C LEU A 176 -16.19 -95.03 16.88
N GLN A 177 -15.09 -94.38 17.29
CA GLN A 177 -14.13 -95.00 18.21
C GLN A 177 -14.68 -95.22 19.62
N SER A 178 -15.56 -94.32 20.11
CA SER A 178 -16.21 -94.48 21.41
C SER A 178 -17.26 -95.62 21.41
N GLU A 179 -17.94 -95.87 20.28
CA GLU A 179 -18.90 -96.98 20.14
C GLU A 179 -18.20 -98.34 19.96
N VAL A 180 -17.04 -98.39 19.29
CA VAL A 180 -16.24 -99.62 19.16
C VAL A 180 -15.45 -99.93 20.44
N GLY A 181 -15.08 -98.91 21.22
CA GLY A 181 -14.30 -99.07 22.46
C GLY A 181 -15.11 -99.47 23.71
N ALA A 182 -16.44 -99.42 23.67
CA ALA A 182 -17.29 -99.69 24.84
C ALA A 182 -18.03 -101.05 24.79
N SER A 183 -17.91 -101.82 23.70
CA SER A 183 -18.71 -103.04 23.49
C SER A 183 -17.94 -104.37 23.58
N ILE A 184 -16.62 -104.36 23.81
CA ILE A 184 -15.84 -105.60 23.94
C ILE A 184 -14.80 -105.42 25.06
N ILE A 185 -15.22 -105.66 26.30
CA ILE A 185 -14.62 -106.60 27.28
C ILE A 185 -15.60 -106.65 28.46
N ASP A 186 -16.48 -107.63 28.38
CA ASP A 186 -17.36 -108.12 29.43
C ASP A 186 -16.57 -108.83 30.55
N ILE A 187 -16.97 -108.58 31.80
CA ILE A 187 -17.45 -109.60 32.76
C ILE A 187 -16.70 -110.94 32.86
N LYS A 188 -15.86 -111.07 33.91
CA LYS A 188 -15.63 -112.25 34.82
C LYS A 188 -14.34 -111.94 35.62
N GLN A 189 -14.16 -112.18 36.92
CA GLN A 189 -14.59 -113.30 37.76
C GLN A 189 -14.22 -112.97 39.25
N SER A 190 -15.12 -113.33 40.17
CA SER A 190 -14.93 -113.78 41.58
C SER A 190 -13.62 -113.51 42.36
N GLY A 191 -13.76 -113.08 43.64
CA GLY A 191 -12.70 -113.01 44.69
C GLY A 191 -12.18 -114.39 45.18
N PRO A 192 -11.74 -114.60 46.44
CA PRO A 192 -11.57 -113.71 47.60
C PRO A 192 -10.22 -113.92 48.38
N SER A 193 -10.19 -113.39 49.62
CA SER A 193 -9.42 -113.80 50.81
C SER A 193 -7.93 -113.46 50.99
N ASN A 194 -7.73 -112.65 52.04
CA ASN A 194 -6.58 -112.52 52.94
C ASN A 194 -5.74 -113.79 53.15
N LEU A 195 -4.44 -113.59 53.37
CA LEU A 195 -3.62 -114.38 54.29
C LEU A 195 -2.58 -113.46 54.94
N LYS A 196 -2.66 -113.35 56.26
CA LYS A 196 -1.60 -112.93 57.16
C LYS A 196 -1.39 -114.08 58.13
#